data_AF-A0A7C8MPS3-F1
#
_entry.id   AF-A0A7C8MPS3-F1
#
_cell.length_a   1.000
_cell.length_b   1.000
_cell.length_c   1.000
_cell.angle_alpha   90.00
_cell.angle_beta   90.00
_cell.angle_gamma   90.00
#
_symmetry.space_group_name_H-M   'P 1'
#
loop_
_entity.id
_entity.type
_entity.pdbx_description
1 polymer ?
#
loop_
_entity_poly.entity_id
_entity_poly.type
_entity_poly.pdbx_seq_one_letter_code
_entity_poly.pdbx_strand_id
1 'polypeptide(L)'
;MASASPFHVRDLEGPKDVKFLIEAFDASLPQLASIGSGGQWGSQPFSERPTTKDRIKIFEQALRYQLTGEGDPIRLFIIEAEIPSSAVDELPEPVHIRTDDAGKKFLAVGSMMLSEGMYPHYVGRHFDNDAIRKELDGTRDYLYLEALITDFRTGPWRKGAGAALIEYARQYCREKGKPILYGDCYSGNNRKLVK
;
A
#
# COMPACT_ATOMS: atom_id res chain seq x y z
N MET A 1 14.81 -17.97 -17.62
CA MET A 1 15.41 -17.29 -16.45
C MET A 1 14.50 -16.14 -16.09
N ALA A 2 13.90 -16.12 -14.89
CA ALA A 2 13.10 -14.98 -14.46
C ALA A 2 14.04 -13.78 -14.32
N SER A 3 13.79 -12.71 -15.07
CA SER A 3 14.42 -11.42 -14.80
C SER A 3 14.21 -11.10 -13.32
N ALA A 4 15.25 -10.66 -12.62
CA ALA A 4 15.07 -10.06 -11.29
C ALA A 4 13.99 -8.98 -11.40
N SER A 5 13.07 -8.95 -10.44
CA SER A 5 12.05 -7.90 -10.38
C SER A 5 12.75 -6.55 -10.30
N PRO A 6 12.38 -5.54 -11.12
CA PRO A 6 12.95 -4.19 -11.01
C PRO A 6 12.51 -3.48 -9.73
N PHE A 7 11.65 -4.12 -8.93
CA PHE A 7 11.07 -3.58 -7.73
C PHE A 7 11.76 -4.09 -6.47
N HIS A 8 11.99 -3.18 -5.54
CA HIS A 8 12.43 -3.44 -4.18
C HIS A 8 11.31 -3.06 -3.21
N VAL A 9 10.87 -4.00 -2.37
CA VAL A 9 9.89 -3.73 -1.32
C VAL A 9 10.63 -3.64 0.02
N ARG A 10 10.38 -2.57 0.78
CA ARG A 10 10.99 -2.34 2.08
C ARG A 10 9.99 -1.84 3.11
N ASP A 11 10.36 -1.99 4.36
CA ASP A 11 9.70 -1.38 5.51
C ASP A 11 9.80 0.15 5.50
N LEU A 12 9.03 0.80 6.38
CA LEU A 12 9.15 2.24 6.61
C LEU A 12 10.49 2.57 7.30
N GLU A 13 11.18 3.59 6.82
CA GLU A 13 12.44 4.09 7.40
C GLU A 13 12.24 5.34 8.26
N GLY A 14 11.08 6.01 8.16
CA GLY A 14 10.74 7.13 9.03
C GLY A 14 9.69 8.11 8.47
N PRO A 15 9.64 9.34 9.01
CA PRO A 15 8.58 10.31 8.69
C PRO A 15 8.50 10.73 7.22
N LYS A 16 9.59 10.61 6.45
CA LYS A 16 9.57 10.91 5.01
C LYS A 16 8.68 9.93 4.23
N ASP A 17 8.68 8.66 4.61
CA ASP A 17 7.80 7.67 3.99
C ASP A 17 6.34 7.91 4.36
N VAL A 18 6.07 8.31 5.60
CA VAL A 18 4.72 8.72 6.04
C VAL A 18 4.21 9.88 5.18
N LYS A 19 5.06 10.85 4.88
CA LYS A 19 4.74 11.96 3.97
C LYS A 19 4.47 11.45 2.55
N PHE A 20 5.32 10.57 2.02
CA PHE A 20 5.13 9.95 0.69
C PHE A 20 3.77 9.25 0.57
N LEU A 21 3.36 8.48 1.59
CA LEU A 21 2.08 7.76 1.60
C LEU A 21 0.91 8.71 1.32
N ILE A 22 0.86 9.84 2.02
CA ILE A 22 -0.22 10.83 1.87
C ILE A 22 -0.17 11.49 0.49
N GLU A 23 1.02 11.89 0.04
CA GLU A 23 1.21 12.51 -1.26
C GLU A 23 0.85 11.57 -2.43
N ALA A 24 1.14 10.27 -2.30
CA ALA A 24 0.76 9.27 -3.30
C ALA A 24 -0.77 9.12 -3.41
N PHE A 25 -1.50 9.21 -2.30
CA PHE A 25 -2.97 9.27 -2.31
C PHE A 25 -3.47 10.51 -3.04
N ASP A 26 -2.97 11.70 -2.68
CA ASP A 26 -3.36 12.96 -3.30
C ASP A 26 -3.14 12.93 -4.82
N ALA A 27 -1.95 12.52 -5.24
CA ALA A 27 -1.56 12.47 -6.64
C ALA A 27 -2.38 11.46 -7.47
N SER A 28 -2.95 10.45 -6.83
CA SER A 28 -3.74 9.43 -7.50
C SER A 28 -5.20 9.84 -7.73
N LEU A 29 -5.74 10.80 -6.96
CA LEU A 29 -7.16 11.18 -7.03
C LEU A 29 -7.61 11.61 -8.44
N PRO A 30 -6.88 12.47 -9.19
CA PRO A 30 -7.31 12.87 -10.53
C PRO A 30 -7.42 11.69 -11.50
N GLN A 31 -6.50 10.73 -11.40
CA GLN A 31 -6.48 9.54 -12.25
C GLN A 31 -7.57 8.53 -11.85
N LEU A 32 -7.81 8.36 -10.54
CA LEU A 32 -8.91 7.53 -10.05
C LEU A 32 -10.27 8.11 -10.47
N ALA A 33 -10.42 9.44 -10.45
CA ALA A 33 -11.61 10.12 -10.96
C ALA A 33 -11.79 9.90 -12.47
N SER A 34 -10.73 10.04 -13.27
CA SER A 34 -10.80 9.93 -14.74
C SER A 34 -11.25 8.54 -15.22
N ILE A 35 -10.97 7.48 -14.45
CA ILE A 35 -11.39 6.12 -14.76
C ILE A 35 -12.75 5.74 -14.15
N GLY A 36 -13.40 6.63 -13.40
CA GLY A 36 -14.71 6.36 -12.77
C GLY A 36 -14.63 5.69 -11.38
N SER A 37 -13.48 5.80 -10.71
CA SER A 37 -13.27 5.30 -9.35
C SER A 37 -13.36 6.40 -8.27
N GLY A 38 -13.74 7.62 -8.65
CA GLY A 38 -13.88 8.76 -7.73
C GLY A 38 -14.90 8.55 -6.61
N GLY A 39 -15.90 7.68 -6.79
CA GLY A 39 -16.92 7.41 -5.76
C GLY A 39 -16.39 6.76 -4.47
N GLN A 40 -15.31 5.98 -4.55
CA GLN A 40 -14.66 5.40 -3.37
C GLN A 40 -13.79 6.43 -2.64
N TRP A 41 -13.06 7.22 -3.42
CA TRP A 41 -11.96 8.02 -2.89
C TRP A 41 -12.35 9.46 -2.59
N GLY A 42 -13.36 10.00 -3.28
CA GLY A 42 -13.69 11.43 -3.26
C GLY A 42 -12.73 12.27 -4.10
N SER A 43 -12.95 13.59 -4.11
CA SER A 43 -12.14 14.55 -4.88
C SER A 43 -11.21 15.41 -4.02
N GLN A 44 -11.47 15.52 -2.72
CA GLN A 44 -10.63 16.31 -1.81
C GLN A 44 -9.30 15.58 -1.56
N PRO A 45 -8.13 16.24 -1.72
CA PRO A 45 -6.84 15.68 -1.33
C PRO A 45 -6.86 15.12 0.08
N PHE A 46 -6.29 13.95 0.30
CA PHE A 46 -6.13 13.32 1.60
C PHE A 46 -5.38 14.22 2.56
N SER A 47 -4.35 14.96 2.13
CA SER A 47 -3.63 15.92 2.98
C SER A 47 -4.52 17.04 3.55
N GLU A 48 -5.56 17.43 2.81
CA GLU A 48 -6.47 18.53 3.16
C GLU A 48 -7.71 18.07 3.95
N ARG A 49 -7.88 16.76 4.18
CA ARG A 49 -9.06 16.25 4.89
C ARG A 49 -8.99 16.55 6.38
N PRO A 50 -10.13 16.74 7.05
CA PRO A 50 -10.16 16.81 8.53
C PRO A 50 -9.56 15.56 9.19
N THR A 51 -9.63 14.40 8.52
CA THR A 51 -9.15 13.10 9.00
C THR A 51 -7.67 12.83 8.75
N THR A 52 -6.90 13.76 8.14
CA THR A 52 -5.47 13.57 7.87
C THR A 52 -4.69 13.23 9.13
N LYS A 53 -4.99 13.92 10.24
CA LYS A 53 -4.31 13.70 11.53
C LYS A 53 -4.50 12.27 12.03
N ASP A 54 -5.68 11.69 11.84
CA ASP A 54 -5.93 10.32 12.29
C ASP A 54 -5.25 9.29 11.38
N ARG A 55 -5.11 9.58 10.08
CA ARG A 55 -4.28 8.76 9.17
C ARG A 55 -2.79 8.81 9.55
N ILE A 56 -2.27 9.99 9.87
CA ILE A 56 -0.88 10.13 10.33
C ILE A 56 -0.67 9.27 11.59
N LYS A 57 -1.60 9.30 12.55
CA LYS A 57 -1.50 8.44 13.74
C LYS A 57 -1.48 6.95 13.41
N ILE A 58 -2.26 6.49 12.43
CA ILE A 58 -2.21 5.09 11.97
C ILE A 58 -0.81 4.75 11.46
N PHE A 59 -0.20 5.65 10.67
CA PHE A 59 1.14 5.43 10.13
C PHE A 59 2.22 5.47 11.21
N GLU A 60 2.13 6.39 12.17
CA GLU A 60 3.02 6.44 13.33
C GLU A 60 2.88 5.19 14.22
N GLN A 61 1.65 4.71 14.41
CA GLN A 61 1.38 3.48 15.15
C GLN A 61 1.95 2.26 14.42
N ALA A 62 1.78 2.15 13.09
CA ALA A 62 2.36 1.07 12.30
C ALA A 62 3.90 1.08 12.35
N LEU A 63 4.53 2.27 12.33
CA LEU A 63 5.97 2.40 12.53
C LEU A 63 6.40 1.95 13.93
N ARG A 64 5.63 2.28 14.97
CA ARG A 64 5.86 1.76 16.33
C ARG A 64 5.76 0.24 16.36
N TYR A 65 4.70 -0.33 15.79
CA TYR A 65 4.53 -1.78 15.74
C TYR A 65 5.70 -2.47 15.00
N GLN A 66 6.16 -1.90 13.88
CA GLN A 66 7.33 -2.40 13.16
C GLN A 66 8.59 -2.44 14.04
N LEU A 67 8.81 -1.41 14.87
CA LEU A 67 10.02 -1.28 15.69
C LEU A 67 9.95 -2.05 17.00
N THR A 68 8.78 -2.17 17.62
CA THR A 68 8.62 -2.66 19.00
C THR A 68 7.70 -3.87 19.13
N GLY A 69 6.87 -4.15 18.12
CA GLY A 69 5.80 -5.14 18.19
C GLY A 69 4.58 -4.72 19.01
N GLU A 70 4.51 -3.45 19.46
CA GLU A 70 3.43 -2.94 20.30
C GLU A 70 2.36 -2.19 19.50
N GLY A 71 1.09 -2.35 19.90
CA GLY A 71 -0.07 -1.70 19.28
C GLY A 71 -0.77 -2.63 18.27
N ASP A 72 -1.60 -2.03 17.42
CA ASP A 72 -2.28 -2.75 16.35
C ASP A 72 -1.25 -3.35 15.37
N PRO A 73 -1.40 -4.61 14.96
CA PRO A 73 -0.42 -5.30 14.13
C PRO A 73 -0.51 -4.89 12.66
N ILE A 74 -0.27 -3.60 12.39
CA ILE A 74 -0.31 -2.99 11.07
C ILE A 74 1.11 -2.83 10.54
N ARG A 75 1.35 -3.26 9.30
CA ARG A 75 2.61 -3.15 8.58
C ARG A 75 2.43 -2.34 7.31
N LEU A 76 3.33 -1.40 7.09
CA LEU A 76 3.38 -0.56 5.90
C LEU A 76 4.66 -0.83 5.15
N PHE A 77 4.55 -0.98 3.84
CA PHE A 77 5.66 -1.24 2.94
C PHE A 77 5.69 -0.19 1.84
N ILE A 78 6.90 0.22 1.47
CA ILE A 78 7.15 1.03 0.27
C ILE A 78 7.67 0.10 -0.81
N ILE A 79 7.15 0.26 -2.02
CA ILE A 79 7.75 -0.35 -3.21
C ILE A 79 8.50 0.72 -3.99
N GLU A 80 9.74 0.41 -4.31
CA GLU A 80 10.65 1.27 -5.04
C GLU A 80 11.05 0.61 -6.36
N ALA A 81 11.28 1.41 -7.40
CA ALA A 81 11.88 0.97 -8.66
C ALA A 81 13.32 1.49 -8.75
N GLU A 82 14.26 0.64 -9.14
CA GLU A 82 15.61 1.10 -9.52
C GLU A 82 15.52 1.91 -10.81
N ILE A 83 16.01 3.15 -10.79
CA ILE A 83 16.00 4.07 -11.93
C ILE A 83 17.43 4.52 -12.28
N PRO A 84 17.74 4.80 -13.55
CA PRO A 84 19.01 5.41 -13.91
C PRO A 84 19.09 6.83 -13.35
N SER A 85 20.27 7.25 -12.91
CA SER A 85 20.48 8.61 -12.36
C SER A 85 20.07 9.72 -13.34
N SER A 86 20.16 9.48 -14.65
CA SER A 86 19.74 10.43 -15.68
C SER A 86 18.23 10.68 -15.71
N ALA A 87 17.41 9.75 -15.19
CA ALA A 87 15.97 9.93 -15.15
C ALA A 87 15.50 10.80 -13.99
N VAL A 88 16.37 11.08 -13.00
CA VAL A 88 15.99 11.84 -11.79
C VAL A 88 15.52 13.25 -12.14
N ASP A 89 16.24 13.94 -13.01
CA ASP A 89 15.95 15.33 -13.39
C ASP A 89 14.69 15.47 -14.29
N GLU A 90 14.19 14.36 -14.82
CA GLU A 90 13.00 14.30 -15.68
C GLU A 90 11.71 14.02 -14.89
N LEU A 91 11.82 13.67 -13.59
CA LEU A 91 10.67 13.31 -12.77
C LEU A 91 9.89 14.55 -12.30
N PRO A 92 8.55 14.48 -12.24
CA PRO A 92 7.75 15.57 -11.70
C PRO A 92 7.86 15.63 -10.17
N GLU A 93 8.11 16.80 -9.61
CA GLU A 93 8.11 17.01 -8.16
C GLU A 93 6.67 17.13 -7.59
N PRO A 94 6.40 16.68 -6.35
CA PRO A 94 7.33 15.98 -5.47
C PRO A 94 7.41 14.48 -5.77
N VAL A 95 8.63 13.93 -5.83
CA VAL A 95 8.93 12.49 -5.82
C VAL A 95 9.89 12.13 -4.70
N HIS A 96 9.88 10.86 -4.28
CA HIS A 96 10.75 10.36 -3.21
C HIS A 96 11.78 9.40 -3.80
N ILE A 97 13.05 9.77 -3.68
CA ILE A 97 14.16 8.98 -4.23
C ILE A 97 15.15 8.68 -3.11
N ARG A 98 15.39 7.39 -2.87
CA ARG A 98 16.44 6.89 -1.99
C ARG A 98 17.69 6.61 -2.81
N THR A 99 18.85 6.89 -2.23
CA THR A 99 20.14 6.51 -2.80
C THR A 99 20.79 5.49 -1.86
N ASP A 100 21.20 4.34 -2.38
CA ASP A 100 21.92 3.36 -1.56
C ASP A 100 23.43 3.69 -1.47
N ASP A 101 24.17 2.88 -0.71
CA ASP A 101 25.61 3.06 -0.52
C ASP A 101 26.44 2.90 -1.82
N ALA A 102 25.88 2.21 -2.82
CA ALA A 102 26.49 2.05 -4.14
C ALA A 102 26.14 3.19 -5.11
N GLY A 103 25.34 4.16 -4.67
CA GLY A 103 24.90 5.30 -5.47
C GLY A 103 23.71 5.01 -6.40
N LYS A 104 23.09 3.83 -6.31
CA LYS A 104 21.89 3.49 -7.08
C LYS A 104 20.69 4.30 -6.61
N LYS A 105 19.82 4.66 -7.55
CA LYS A 105 18.63 5.48 -7.29
C LYS A 105 17.39 4.60 -7.25
N PHE A 106 16.62 4.72 -6.18
CA PHE A 106 15.38 4.00 -5.95
C PHE A 106 14.23 4.99 -5.82
N LEU A 107 13.36 5.02 -6.82
CA LEU A 107 12.17 5.85 -6.82
C LEU A 107 11.03 5.14 -6.09
N ALA A 108 10.44 5.75 -5.07
CA ALA A 108 9.24 5.22 -4.44
C ALA A 108 8.06 5.31 -5.42
N VAL A 109 7.52 4.16 -5.83
CA VAL A 109 6.49 4.04 -6.88
C VAL A 109 5.12 3.61 -6.34
N GLY A 110 5.04 3.29 -5.05
CA GLY A 110 3.79 2.91 -4.39
C GLY A 110 4.00 2.42 -2.98
N SER A 111 2.92 1.94 -2.38
CA SER A 111 2.93 1.38 -1.04
C SER A 111 1.81 0.37 -0.82
N MET A 112 1.95 -0.38 0.25
CA MET A 112 0.99 -1.37 0.71
C MET A 112 0.84 -1.32 2.22
N MET A 113 -0.39 -1.55 2.71
CA MET A 113 -0.71 -1.70 4.11
C MET A 113 -1.30 -3.08 4.36
N LEU A 114 -0.69 -3.83 5.28
CA LEU A 114 -1.14 -5.14 5.73
C LEU A 114 -1.49 -5.09 7.21
N SER A 115 -2.53 -5.81 7.61
CA SER A 115 -2.89 -6.00 9.01
C SER A 115 -2.84 -7.47 9.37
N GLU A 116 -2.21 -7.80 10.50
CA GLU A 116 -2.02 -9.19 10.91
C GLU A 116 -3.12 -9.66 11.86
N GLY A 117 -3.91 -10.65 11.43
CA GLY A 117 -4.94 -11.25 12.27
C GLY A 117 -6.08 -10.31 12.65
N MET A 118 -6.24 -9.22 11.91
CA MET A 118 -7.34 -8.26 12.03
C MET A 118 -7.73 -7.72 10.65
N TYR A 119 -8.93 -7.15 10.56
CA TYR A 119 -9.46 -6.49 9.37
C TYR A 119 -10.02 -5.10 9.74
N PRO A 120 -10.12 -4.17 8.78
CA PRO A 120 -10.71 -2.86 9.01
C PRO A 120 -12.13 -2.92 9.55
N HIS A 121 -12.49 -2.02 10.47
CA HIS A 121 -13.85 -1.98 11.05
C HIS A 121 -14.95 -1.87 9.97
N TYR A 122 -14.70 -1.17 8.87
CA TYR A 122 -15.73 -0.95 7.83
C TYR A 122 -16.12 -2.25 7.09
N VAL A 123 -15.28 -3.28 7.09
CA VAL A 123 -15.60 -4.58 6.49
C VAL A 123 -16.21 -5.58 7.48
N GLY A 124 -16.37 -5.22 8.75
CA GLY A 124 -16.79 -6.15 9.81
C GLY A 124 -18.07 -6.93 9.46
N ARG A 125 -19.08 -6.26 8.90
CA ARG A 125 -20.34 -6.92 8.48
C ARG A 125 -20.15 -8.00 7.42
N HIS A 126 -19.09 -7.92 6.61
CA HIS A 126 -18.76 -8.95 5.63
C HIS A 126 -18.08 -10.14 6.30
N PHE A 127 -17.28 -9.92 7.34
CA PHE A 127 -16.64 -10.95 8.14
C PHE A 127 -17.61 -11.67 9.09
N ASP A 128 -18.78 -11.09 9.37
CA ASP A 128 -19.86 -11.75 10.11
C ASP A 128 -20.55 -12.88 9.32
N ASN A 129 -20.24 -13.04 8.03
CA ASN A 129 -20.76 -14.12 7.20
C ASN A 129 -20.29 -15.50 7.69
N ASP A 130 -21.21 -16.46 7.82
CA ASP A 130 -20.94 -17.81 8.33
C ASP A 130 -19.78 -18.53 7.61
N ALA A 131 -19.62 -18.33 6.30
CA ALA A 131 -18.53 -18.97 5.55
C ALA A 131 -17.16 -18.45 6.00
N ILE A 132 -17.01 -17.13 6.14
CA ILE A 132 -15.76 -16.50 6.59
C ILE A 132 -15.52 -16.80 8.07
N ARG A 133 -16.55 -16.73 8.92
CA ARG A 133 -16.43 -17.09 10.34
C ARG A 133 -15.96 -18.52 10.53
N LYS A 134 -16.48 -19.45 9.73
CA LYS A 134 -16.10 -20.86 9.75
C LYS A 134 -14.70 -21.09 9.18
N GLU A 135 -14.32 -20.37 8.13
CA GLU A 135 -12.95 -20.43 7.57
C GLU A 135 -11.93 -19.94 8.59
N LEU A 136 -12.24 -18.85 9.28
CA LEU A 136 -11.39 -18.32 10.34
C LEU A 136 -11.37 -19.23 11.57
N ASP A 137 -12.51 -19.82 11.96
CA ASP A 137 -12.63 -20.66 13.17
C ASP A 137 -11.99 -20.02 14.42
N GLY A 138 -12.15 -18.68 14.55
CA GLY A 138 -11.55 -17.89 15.62
C GLY A 138 -10.04 -17.62 15.50
N THR A 139 -9.37 -18.13 14.47
CA THR A 139 -7.94 -17.89 14.22
C THR A 139 -7.64 -16.43 13.86
N ARG A 140 -6.38 -16.04 14.11
CA ARG A 140 -5.76 -14.80 13.66
C ARG A 140 -4.62 -15.05 12.68
N ASP A 141 -4.55 -16.26 12.13
CA ASP A 141 -3.52 -16.72 11.18
C ASP A 141 -3.83 -16.29 9.74
N TYR A 142 -4.13 -15.01 9.58
CA TYR A 142 -4.35 -14.39 8.28
C TYR A 142 -3.71 -13.01 8.24
N LEU A 143 -3.48 -12.53 7.03
CA LEU A 143 -3.19 -11.13 6.76
C LEU A 143 -4.36 -10.51 6.01
N TYR A 144 -4.56 -9.22 6.21
CA TYR A 144 -5.51 -8.41 5.46
C TYR A 144 -4.78 -7.32 4.68
N LEU A 145 -4.96 -7.29 3.37
CA LEU A 145 -4.51 -6.21 2.50
C LEU A 145 -5.48 -5.03 2.59
N GLU A 146 -5.16 -4.05 3.43
CA GLU A 146 -6.03 -2.90 3.69
C GLU A 146 -5.94 -1.83 2.61
N ALA A 147 -4.74 -1.60 2.09
CA ALA A 147 -4.52 -0.60 1.06
C ALA A 147 -3.34 -0.99 0.17
N LEU A 148 -3.49 -0.68 -1.11
CA LEU A 148 -2.43 -0.77 -2.10
C LEU A 148 -2.57 0.42 -3.03
N ILE A 149 -1.50 1.20 -3.19
CA ILE A 149 -1.48 2.36 -4.06
C ILE A 149 -0.20 2.41 -4.88
N THR A 150 -0.32 2.88 -6.12
CA THR A 150 0.84 3.20 -6.97
C THR A 150 0.79 4.68 -7.30
N ASP A 151 1.92 5.37 -7.18
CA ASP A 151 2.00 6.81 -7.41
C ASP A 151 2.07 7.14 -8.90
N PHE A 152 0.99 7.72 -9.44
CA PHE A 152 0.89 8.05 -10.86
C PHE A 152 1.95 9.04 -11.37
N ARG A 153 2.55 9.85 -10.48
CA ARG A 153 3.62 10.80 -10.83
C ARG A 153 4.88 10.11 -11.33
N THR A 154 5.11 8.88 -10.90
CA THR A 154 6.29 8.08 -11.28
C THR A 154 6.20 7.47 -12.67
N GLY A 155 5.16 7.81 -13.44
CA GLY A 155 5.06 7.52 -14.86
C GLY A 155 5.22 6.02 -15.18
N PRO A 156 6.15 5.63 -16.10
CA PRO A 156 6.33 4.23 -16.48
C PRO A 156 6.96 3.37 -15.36
N TRP A 157 7.67 3.97 -14.41
CA TRP A 157 8.45 3.24 -13.41
C TRP A 157 7.58 2.42 -12.45
N ARG A 158 6.33 2.82 -12.21
CA ARG A 158 5.38 2.04 -11.38
C ARG A 158 4.74 0.84 -12.09
N LYS A 159 4.92 0.68 -13.40
CA LYS A 159 4.18 -0.33 -14.16
C LYS A 159 4.58 -1.73 -13.68
N GLY A 160 3.62 -2.44 -13.08
CA GLY A 160 3.86 -3.77 -12.48
C GLY A 160 4.04 -3.73 -10.96
N ALA A 161 4.19 -2.55 -10.34
CA ALA A 161 4.37 -2.40 -8.90
C ALA A 161 3.22 -3.03 -8.10
N GLY A 162 1.96 -2.86 -8.52
CA GLY A 162 0.82 -3.48 -7.84
C GLY A 162 0.86 -5.01 -7.85
N ALA A 163 1.28 -5.62 -8.97
CA ALA A 163 1.45 -7.08 -9.04
C ALA A 163 2.61 -7.54 -8.14
N ALA A 164 3.73 -6.80 -8.16
CA ALA A 164 4.87 -7.08 -7.29
C ALA A 164 4.52 -6.97 -5.80
N LEU A 165 3.70 -5.99 -5.41
CA LEU A 165 3.21 -5.84 -4.03
C LEU A 165 2.29 -7.00 -3.61
N ILE A 166 1.40 -7.47 -4.48
CA ILE A 166 0.55 -8.64 -4.19
C ILE A 166 1.42 -9.89 -4.01
N GLU A 167 2.40 -10.12 -4.89
CA GLU A 167 3.32 -11.25 -4.75
C GLU A 167 4.16 -11.14 -3.48
N TYR A 168 4.60 -9.94 -3.12
CA TYR A 168 5.27 -9.68 -1.84
C TYR A 168 4.35 -9.99 -0.65
N ALA A 169 3.08 -9.57 -0.68
CA ALA A 169 2.12 -9.89 0.39
C ALA A 169 1.95 -11.42 0.57
N ARG A 170 1.89 -12.17 -0.55
CA ARG A 170 1.82 -13.64 -0.52
C ARG A 170 3.09 -14.26 0.05
N GLN A 171 4.26 -13.69 -0.27
CA GLN A 171 5.52 -14.12 0.34
C GLN A 171 5.54 -13.82 1.83
N TYR A 172 5.13 -12.62 2.23
CA TYR A 172 5.07 -12.21 3.62
C TYR A 172 4.09 -13.08 4.45
N CYS A 173 2.94 -13.47 3.89
CA CYS A 173 2.07 -14.51 4.45
C CYS A 173 2.83 -15.80 4.77
N ARG A 174 3.59 -16.33 3.81
CA ARG A 174 4.37 -17.57 3.98
C ARG A 174 5.44 -17.41 5.06
N GLU A 175 6.17 -16.30 5.06
CA GLU A 175 7.21 -16.00 6.05
C GLU A 175 6.66 -15.87 7.47
N LYS A 176 5.43 -15.37 7.61
CA LYS A 176 4.72 -15.26 8.89
C LYS A 176 3.93 -16.50 9.28
N GLY A 177 3.93 -17.56 8.47
CA GLY A 177 3.13 -18.76 8.72
C GLY A 177 1.62 -18.51 8.68
N LYS A 178 1.17 -17.48 7.97
CA LYS A 178 -0.24 -17.09 7.86
C LYS A 178 -0.81 -17.59 6.52
N PRO A 179 -1.64 -18.64 6.51
CA PRO A 179 -2.10 -19.29 5.28
C PRO A 179 -3.03 -18.44 4.40
N ILE A 180 -3.66 -17.41 4.96
CA ILE A 180 -4.72 -16.65 4.27
C ILE A 180 -4.32 -15.19 4.08
N LEU A 181 -4.57 -14.67 2.87
CA LEU A 181 -4.49 -13.25 2.53
C LEU A 181 -5.88 -12.76 2.11
N TYR A 182 -6.54 -12.00 2.97
CA TYR A 182 -7.77 -11.30 2.63
C TYR A 182 -7.48 -9.93 2.04
N GLY A 183 -8.48 -9.39 1.35
CA GLY A 183 -8.52 -7.99 0.94
C GLY A 183 -9.92 -7.67 0.42
N ASP A 184 -10.25 -6.39 0.39
CA ASP A 184 -11.45 -5.90 -0.28
C ASP A 184 -11.08 -5.01 -1.46
N CYS A 185 -11.98 -4.94 -2.44
CA CYS A 185 -11.85 -3.98 -3.52
C CYS A 185 -13.18 -3.30 -3.78
N TYR A 186 -13.11 -2.01 -4.08
CA TYR A 186 -14.25 -1.31 -4.62
C TYR A 186 -14.52 -1.80 -6.04
N SER A 187 -15.80 -1.94 -6.38
CA SER A 187 -16.20 -2.42 -7.71
C SER A 187 -15.79 -1.52 -8.86
N GLY A 188 -15.22 -0.32 -8.59
CA GLY A 188 -14.34 0.45 -9.49
C GLY A 188 -14.94 0.87 -10.83
N ASN A 189 -14.34 1.84 -11.50
CA ASN A 189 -14.64 2.16 -12.91
C ASN A 189 -16.14 2.25 -13.25
N ASN A 190 -16.92 3.00 -12.45
CA ASN A 190 -18.38 3.05 -12.48
C ASN A 190 -19.07 1.72 -12.11
N ARG A 191 -18.52 1.01 -11.11
CA ARG A 191 -18.97 -0.30 -10.59
C ARG A 191 -18.90 -1.42 -11.63
N LYS A 192 -17.87 -1.42 -12.48
CA LYS A 192 -17.72 -2.35 -13.62
C LYS A 192 -16.57 -3.35 -13.46
N LEU A 193 -15.74 -3.21 -12.43
CA LEU A 193 -14.55 -4.04 -12.21
C LEU A 193 -14.91 -5.45 -11.71
N VAL A 194 -15.93 -5.55 -10.86
CA VAL A 194 -16.45 -6.82 -10.34
C VAL A 194 -17.91 -6.91 -10.74
N LYS A 195 -18.27 -7.94 -11.52
CA LYS A 195 -19.63 -8.26 -11.96
C LYS A 195 -20.09 -9.55 -11.31
#